data_AF-A0A4Q5YTZ8-F1
#
_entry.id   AF-A0A4Q5YTZ8-F1
#
_cell.length_a   1.000
_cell.length_b   1.000
_cell.length_c   1.000
_cell.angle_alpha   90.00
_cell.angle_beta   90.00
_cell.angle_gamma   90.00
#
_symmetry.space_group_name_H-M   'P 1'
#
loop_
_entity.id
_entity.type
_entity.pdbx_description
1 polymer ?
#
loop_
_entity_poly.entity_id
_entity_poly.type
_entity_poly.pdbx_seq_one_letter_code
_entity_poly.pdbx_strand_id
1 'polypeptide(L)'
;YNYHRKGLDMMSTKPEEARKTILDGIPVLTKINNENPTSILFQFFFNAKSNEFVNTLMQTPVADRKDYIDQLCKMDVPNTSRYRGIK
;
A
#
# COMPACT_ATOMS: atom_id res chain seq x y z
N TYR A 1 8.20 -10.75 -3.04
CA TYR A 1 7.81 -11.48 -4.28
C TYR A 1 6.47 -11.00 -4.83
N ASN A 2 5.35 -11.17 -4.11
CA ASN A 2 4.01 -10.82 -4.63
C ASN A 2 3.89 -9.35 -5.07
N TYR A 3 4.37 -8.40 -4.25
CA TYR A 3 4.32 -6.97 -4.58
C TYR A 3 4.99 -6.62 -5.92
N HIS A 4 6.20 -7.14 -6.17
CA HIS A 4 6.99 -6.78 -7.35
C HIS A 4 6.64 -7.65 -8.57
N ARG A 5 6.69 -8.98 -8.43
CA ARG A 5 6.56 -9.91 -9.58
C ARG A 5 5.10 -10.16 -9.98
N LYS A 6 4.19 -10.22 -9.02
CA LYS A 6 2.75 -10.47 -9.28
C LYS A 6 1.92 -9.19 -9.27
N GLY A 7 2.43 -8.13 -8.64
CA GLY A 7 1.89 -6.79 -8.71
C GLY A 7 2.50 -6.02 -9.88
N LEU A 8 3.63 -5.34 -9.63
CA LEU A 8 4.21 -4.38 -10.58
C LEU A 8 4.49 -4.94 -11.99
N ASP A 9 5.13 -6.11 -12.11
CA ASP A 9 5.43 -6.70 -13.43
C ASP A 9 4.15 -7.06 -14.20
N MET A 10 3.10 -7.46 -13.48
CA MET A 10 1.80 -7.84 -14.04
C MET A 10 0.95 -6.61 -14.40
N MET A 11 1.36 -5.39 -14.03
CA MET A 11 0.62 -4.17 -14.39
C MET A 11 0.52 -3.94 -15.90
N SER A 12 1.52 -4.39 -16.66
CA SER A 12 1.54 -4.24 -18.12
C SER A 12 0.54 -5.14 -18.85
N THR A 13 0.27 -6.33 -18.29
CA THR A 13 -0.58 -7.35 -18.88
C THR A 13 -1.98 -7.36 -18.28
N LYS A 14 -2.09 -7.26 -16.95
CA LYS A 14 -3.34 -7.34 -16.20
C LYS A 14 -3.36 -6.34 -15.04
N PRO A 15 -3.66 -5.05 -15.32
CA PRO A 15 -3.58 -3.99 -14.33
C PRO A 15 -4.54 -4.15 -13.15
N GLU A 16 -5.75 -4.68 -13.36
CA GLU A 16 -6.71 -4.90 -12.27
C GLU A 16 -6.25 -5.98 -11.29
N GLU A 17 -5.83 -7.13 -11.81
CA GLU A 17 -5.31 -8.25 -11.00
C GLU A 17 -4.03 -7.87 -10.26
N ALA A 18 -3.15 -7.11 -10.93
CA ALA A 18 -1.94 -6.55 -10.36
C ALA A 18 -2.23 -5.59 -9.19
N ARG A 19 -3.16 -4.63 -9.38
CA ARG A 19 -3.58 -3.71 -8.32
C ARG A 19 -4.15 -4.46 -7.13
N LYS A 20 -5.04 -5.43 -7.38
CA LYS A 20 -5.60 -6.28 -6.31
C LYS A 20 -4.50 -6.99 -5.53
N THR A 21 -3.52 -7.58 -6.22
CA THR A 21 -2.39 -8.26 -5.58
C THR A 21 -1.54 -7.33 -4.71
N ILE A 22 -1.37 -6.07 -5.12
CA ILE A 22 -0.66 -5.06 -4.31
C ILE A 22 -1.47 -4.70 -3.06
N LEU A 23 -2.78 -4.47 -3.23
CA LEU A 23 -3.67 -4.09 -2.12
C LEU A 23 -3.87 -5.21 -1.10
N ASP A 24 -3.96 -6.47 -1.55
CA ASP A 24 -4.03 -7.66 -0.69
C ASP A 24 -2.74 -7.83 0.14
N GLY A 25 -1.65 -7.16 -0.22
CA GLY A 25 -0.42 -7.10 0.57
C GLY A 25 -0.50 -6.16 1.79
N ILE A 26 -1.38 -5.15 1.77
CA ILE A 26 -1.47 -4.13 2.83
C ILE A 26 -1.89 -4.73 4.19
N PRO A 27 -2.87 -5.65 4.27
CA PRO A 27 -3.19 -6.33 5.54
C PRO A 27 -2.01 -7.14 6.10
N VAL A 28 -1.22 -7.78 5.23
CA VAL A 28 -0.03 -8.54 5.62
C VAL A 28 1.03 -7.61 6.19
N LEU A 29 1.28 -6.48 5.51
CA LEU A 29 2.20 -5.45 6.01
C LEU A 29 1.74 -4.88 7.35
N THR A 30 0.43 -4.70 7.54
CA THR A 30 -0.16 -4.23 8.80
C THR A 30 0.11 -5.21 9.93
N LYS A 31 -0.03 -6.51 9.67
CA LYS A 31 0.29 -7.56 10.66
C LYS A 31 1.76 -7.51 11.06
N ILE A 32 2.67 -7.44 10.09
CA ILE A 32 4.12 -7.41 10.37
C ILE A 32 4.51 -6.12 11.10
N ASN A 33 3.89 -4.98 10.76
CA ASN A 33 4.10 -3.71 11.46
C ASN A 33 3.61 -3.77 12.91
N ASN A 34 2.49 -4.46 13.18
CA ASN A 34 2.01 -4.66 14.55
C ASN A 34 2.93 -5.59 15.36
N GLU A 35 3.56 -6.58 14.72
CA GLU A 35 4.54 -7.46 15.36
C GLU A 35 5.85 -6.72 15.65
N ASN A 36 6.28 -5.79 14.79
CA ASN A 36 7.54 -5.05 14.92
C ASN A 36 7.41 -3.57 14.53
N PRO A 37 6.74 -2.72 15.34
CA PRO A 37 6.45 -1.33 14.99
C PRO A 37 7.66 -0.40 14.98
N THR A 38 8.76 -0.79 15.64
CA THR A 38 10.02 0.00 15.70
C THR A 38 10.99 -0.33 14.56
N SER A 39 10.55 -1.10 13.57
CA SER A 39 11.40 -1.53 12.46
C SER A 39 11.73 -0.38 11.51
N ILE A 40 13.03 -0.05 11.39
CA ILE A 40 13.56 0.92 10.43
C ILE A 40 13.26 0.50 8.98
N LEU A 41 13.12 -0.80 8.72
CA LEU A 41 12.83 -1.33 7.39
C LEU A 41 11.47 -0.83 6.87
N PHE A 42 10.46 -0.67 7.73
CA PHE A 42 9.18 -0.11 7.32
C PHE A 42 9.30 1.37 6.95
N GLN A 43 10.07 2.15 7.71
CA GLN A 43 10.32 3.56 7.40
C GLN A 43 11.01 3.70 6.04
N PHE A 44 12.04 2.89 5.78
CA PHE A 44 12.73 2.87 4.49
C PHE A 44 11.80 2.45 3.34
N PHE A 45 11.01 1.39 3.55
CA PHE A 45 10.07 0.87 2.56
C PHE A 45 9.02 1.92 2.17
N PHE A 46 8.37 2.56 3.14
CA PHE A 46 7.36 3.57 2.87
C PHE A 46 7.95 4.87 2.31
N ASN A 47 9.18 5.25 2.69
CA ASN A 47 9.86 6.37 2.06
C ASN A 47 10.03 6.16 0.55
N ALA A 48 10.42 4.95 0.14
CA ALA A 48 10.61 4.62 -1.26
C ALA A 48 9.29 4.38 -2.04
N LYS A 49 8.25 3.83 -1.39
CA LYS A 49 7.07 3.27 -2.07
C LYS A 49 5.73 3.91 -1.75
N SER A 50 5.66 4.85 -0.81
CA SER A 50 4.41 5.56 -0.47
C SER A 50 3.70 6.15 -1.70
N ASN A 51 4.46 6.72 -2.64
CA ASN A 51 3.91 7.27 -3.89
C ASN A 51 3.26 6.18 -4.77
N GLU A 52 3.81 4.97 -4.82
CA GLU A 52 3.22 3.84 -5.57
C GLU A 52 1.87 3.44 -4.98
N PHE A 53 1.75 3.42 -3.65
CA PHE A 53 0.48 3.11 -2.96
C PHE A 53 -0.59 4.19 -3.21
N VAL A 54 -0.21 5.47 -3.15
CA VAL A 54 -1.13 6.59 -3.46
C VAL A 54 -1.68 6.46 -4.88
N ASN A 55 -0.80 6.28 -5.87
CA ASN A 55 -1.19 6.14 -7.27
C ASN A 55 -2.06 4.90 -7.52
N THR A 56 -1.73 3.78 -6.85
CA THR A 56 -2.51 2.54 -6.94
C THR A 56 -3.91 2.72 -6.37
N LEU A 57 -4.03 3.33 -5.19
CA LEU A 57 -5.31 3.59 -4.53
C LEU A 57 -6.17 4.58 -5.32
N MET A 58 -5.56 5.61 -5.94
CA MET A 58 -6.27 6.54 -6.82
C MET A 58 -6.96 5.87 -8.02
N GLN A 59 -6.49 4.70 -8.45
CA GLN A 59 -7.06 3.93 -9.56
C GLN A 59 -8.07 2.86 -9.11
N THR A 60 -8.24 2.64 -7.81
CA THR A 60 -9.19 1.67 -7.22
C THR A 60 -10.54 2.35 -6.96
N PRO A 61 -11.70 1.69 -6.92
CA PRO A 61 -12.96 2.34 -6.52
C PRO A 61 -12.91 2.94 -5.11
N VAL A 62 -13.52 4.11 -4.88
CA VAL A 62 -13.48 4.85 -3.59
C VAL A 62 -14.00 4.00 -2.42
N ALA A 63 -15.01 3.16 -2.67
CA ALA A 63 -15.58 2.25 -1.68
C ALA A 63 -14.51 1.31 -1.06
N ASP A 64 -13.59 0.81 -1.89
CA ASP A 64 -12.58 -0.17 -1.46
C ASP A 64 -11.33 0.51 -0.87
N ARG A 65 -11.07 1.78 -1.19
CA ARG A 65 -9.87 2.51 -0.72
C ARG A 65 -9.86 2.74 0.78
N LYS A 66 -11.04 2.94 1.39
CA LYS A 66 -11.18 3.44 2.77
C LYS A 66 -10.42 2.60 3.78
N ASP A 67 -10.59 1.28 3.70
CA ASP A 67 -9.97 0.34 4.63
C ASP A 67 -8.44 0.30 4.47
N TYR A 68 -7.95 0.32 3.22
CA TYR A 68 -6.52 0.36 2.93
C TYR A 68 -5.86 1.68 3.37
N ILE A 69 -6.54 2.81 3.16
CA ILE A 69 -6.07 4.14 3.60
C ILE A 69 -5.95 4.18 5.12
N ASP A 70 -6.94 3.66 5.84
CA ASP A 70 -6.92 3.66 7.30
C ASP A 70 -5.82 2.74 7.86
N GLN A 71 -5.48 1.65 7.16
CA GLN A 71 -4.32 0.79 7.49
C GLN A 71 -2.98 1.48 7.20
N LEU A 72 -2.83 2.09 6.01
CA LEU A 72 -1.60 2.81 5.64
C LEU A 72 -1.35 4.00 6.57
N CYS A 73 -2.39 4.72 6.99
CA CYS A 73 -2.25 5.81 7.96
C CYS A 73 -1.69 5.36 9.32
N LYS A 74 -1.95 4.12 9.72
CA LYS A 74 -1.42 3.56 10.98
C LYS A 74 0.04 3.13 10.86
N MET A 75 0.45 2.63 9.69
CA MET A 75 1.82 2.15 9.45
C MET A 75 2.78 3.27 9.05
N ASP A 76 2.29 4.27 8.30
CA ASP A 76 3.08 5.32 7.67
C ASP A 76 2.57 6.70 8.09
N VAL A 77 2.77 7.00 9.37
CA VAL A 77 2.37 8.26 10.02
C VAL A 77 2.85 9.50 9.25
N PRO A 78 4.11 9.57 8.77
CA PRO A 78 4.61 10.74 8.04
C PRO A 78 3.85 11.05 6.75
N ASN A 79 3.29 10.05 6.07
CA ASN A 79 2.57 10.24 4.80
C ASN A 79 1.03 10.24 4.96
N THR A 80 0.51 10.22 6.20
CA THR A 80 -0.94 10.24 6.50
C THR A 80 -1.70 11.33 5.74
N SER A 81 -1.16 12.55 5.66
CA SER A 81 -1.79 13.66 4.93
C SER A 81 -1.99 13.34 3.44
N ARG A 82 -1.07 12.59 2.83
CA ARG A 82 -1.17 12.18 1.41
C ARG A 82 -2.25 11.13 1.22
N TYR A 83 -2.31 10.13 2.10
CA TYR A 83 -3.33 9.08 2.03
C TYR A 83 -4.74 9.62 2.31
N ARG A 84 -4.89 10.57 3.24
CA ARG A 84 -6.18 11.20 3.52
C ARG A 84 -6.66 12.09 2.38
N GLY A 85 -5.75 12.69 1.61
CA GLY A 85 -6.09 13.52 0.45
C GLY A 85 -6.74 12.74 -0.70
N ILE A 86 -6.61 11.42 -0.73
CA ILE A 86 -7.20 10.53 -1.76
C ILE A 86 -8.37 9.69 -1.24
N LYS A 87 -8.80 9.94 0.00
CA LYS A 87 -9.89 9.24 0.67
C LYS A 87 -11.24 9.56 0.04
#